data_AF-A0A2I1E9J4-F1
#
_entry.id   AF-A0A2I1E9J4-F1
#
_cell.length_a   1.000
_cell.length_b   1.000
_cell.length_c   1.000
_cell.angle_alpha   90.00
_cell.angle_beta   90.00
_cell.angle_gamma   90.00
#
_symmetry.space_group_name_H-M   'P 1'
#
loop_
_entity.id
_entity.type
_entity.pdbx_description
1 polymer ?
#
loop_
_entity_poly.entity_id
_entity_poly.type
_entity_poly.pdbx_seq_one_letter_code
_entity_poly.pdbx_strand_id
1 'polypeptide(L)'
;MIFIVMISISIVVIPVELGEACVFYKQFSLVSIEIGHIGWGLQISGTSTYVYGSTDGQETLHIPKGQPNGYWKDQGSYESMINVFKSKDYISYNCEKVENNNVNAAYIKMAEIKANGYDVIGNNCLDHTIAILISYNAKGFPTEFLPKDWFSDLGTDGNNNGGSWSPESIGL
;
A
#
# COMPACT_ATOMS: atom_id res chain seq x y z
N MET A 1 -60.45 6.92 -22.46
CA MET A 1 -59.56 5.75 -22.31
C MET A 1 -58.16 6.30 -22.03
N ILE A 2 -57.70 6.24 -20.79
CA ILE A 2 -56.41 6.80 -20.37
C ILE A 2 -55.41 5.64 -20.32
N PHE A 3 -54.35 5.71 -21.13
CA PHE A 3 -53.25 4.75 -21.09
C PHE A 3 -52.18 5.26 -20.11
N ILE A 4 -51.99 4.54 -19.01
CA ILE A 4 -50.87 4.75 -18.09
C ILE A 4 -49.71 3.91 -18.58
N VAL A 5 -48.63 4.56 -19.02
CA VAL A 5 -47.39 3.88 -19.42
C VAL A 5 -46.58 3.62 -18.15
N MET A 6 -46.54 2.35 -17.70
CA MET A 6 -45.61 1.92 -16.65
C MET A 6 -44.21 1.80 -17.25
N ILE A 7 -43.35 2.79 -16.99
CA ILE A 7 -41.92 2.71 -17.30
C ILE A 7 -41.26 1.92 -16.17
N SER A 8 -40.84 0.68 -16.45
CA SER A 8 -40.04 -0.12 -15.53
C SER A 8 -38.58 0.33 -15.63
N ILE A 9 -38.08 1.02 -14.60
CA ILE A 9 -36.67 1.39 -14.48
C ILE A 9 -35.95 0.22 -13.81
N SER A 10 -35.18 -0.54 -14.58
CA SER A 10 -34.27 -1.54 -14.03
C SER A 10 -33.04 -0.84 -13.46
N ILE A 11 -32.94 -0.75 -12.13
CA ILE A 11 -31.74 -0.26 -11.45
C ILE A 11 -30.69 -1.38 -11.55
N VAL A 12 -29.66 -1.17 -12.37
CA VAL A 12 -28.48 -2.04 -12.41
C VAL A 12 -27.62 -1.68 -11.20
N VAL A 13 -27.67 -2.51 -10.16
CA VAL A 13 -26.71 -2.42 -9.04
C VAL A 13 -25.42 -3.08 -9.52
N ILE A 14 -24.43 -2.28 -9.89
CA ILE A 14 -23.09 -2.78 -10.19
C ILE A 14 -22.41 -3.00 -8.83
N PRO A 15 -22.00 -4.23 -8.46
CA PRO A 15 -21.28 -4.45 -7.23
C PRO A 15 -19.99 -3.66 -7.25
N VAL A 16 -19.75 -2.82 -6.23
CA VAL A 16 -18.47 -2.14 -6.04
C VAL A 16 -17.45 -3.22 -5.69
N GLU A 17 -16.43 -3.40 -6.53
CA GLU A 17 -15.32 -4.26 -6.19
C GLU A 17 -14.52 -3.62 -5.06
N LEU A 18 -14.62 -4.24 -3.89
CA LEU A 18 -13.81 -3.90 -2.72
C LEU A 18 -12.53 -4.73 -2.75
N GLY A 19 -11.41 -4.04 -2.56
CA GLY A 19 -10.13 -4.64 -2.24
C GLY A 19 -9.66 -4.11 -0.89
N GLU A 20 -8.48 -4.54 -0.48
CA GLU A 20 -7.84 -4.08 0.74
C GLU A 20 -6.38 -3.73 0.43
N ALA A 21 -5.94 -2.58 0.92
CA ALA A 21 -4.56 -2.17 0.92
C ALA A 21 -4.05 -2.15 2.35
N CYS A 22 -2.83 -2.63 2.57
CA CYS A 22 -2.17 -2.62 3.86
C CYS A 22 -0.79 -1.99 3.73
N VAL A 23 -0.36 -1.31 4.77
CA VAL A 23 1.01 -0.83 4.93
C VAL A 23 1.61 -1.38 6.21
N PHE A 24 2.91 -1.64 6.18
CA PHE A 24 3.63 -2.28 7.26
C PHE A 24 4.77 -1.39 7.72
N TYR A 25 4.95 -1.27 9.03
CA TYR A 25 6.01 -0.49 9.64
C TYR A 25 7.05 -1.38 10.32
N LYS A 26 8.31 -1.12 10.01
CA LYS A 26 9.47 -1.64 10.73
C LYS A 26 10.27 -0.48 11.30
N GLN A 27 10.68 -0.61 12.56
CA GLN A 27 11.63 0.32 13.15
C GLN A 27 12.99 0.18 12.47
N PHE A 28 13.52 1.28 11.94
CA PHE A 28 14.81 1.32 11.28
C PHE A 28 15.51 2.63 11.63
N SER A 29 16.81 2.55 11.95
CA SER A 29 17.60 3.71 12.34
C SER A 29 18.83 3.86 11.44
N LEU A 30 19.06 5.07 10.95
CA LEU A 30 20.23 5.46 10.19
C LEU A 30 21.03 6.49 10.98
N VAL A 31 22.30 6.23 11.26
CA VAL A 31 23.18 7.11 12.07
C VAL A 31 22.50 7.54 13.39
N SER A 32 21.93 6.57 14.11
CA SER A 32 21.20 6.76 15.39
C SER A 32 19.90 7.58 15.32
N ILE A 33 19.41 7.94 14.12
CA ILE A 33 18.11 8.58 13.92
C ILE A 33 17.12 7.51 13.46
N GLU A 34 16.02 7.33 14.18
CA GLU A 34 14.92 6.45 13.75
C GLU A 34 14.21 7.11 12.56
N ILE A 35 14.35 6.50 11.39
CA ILE A 35 13.67 6.94 10.16
C ILE A 35 12.45 6.09 9.85
N GLY A 36 12.47 4.81 10.25
CA GLY A 36 11.44 3.84 9.92
C GLY A 36 11.61 3.21 8.54
N HIS A 37 10.84 2.15 8.28
CA HIS A 37 10.80 1.46 6.98
C HIS A 37 9.38 0.98 6.68
N ILE A 38 8.94 1.17 5.43
CA ILE A 38 7.57 0.85 5.00
C ILE A 38 7.56 -0.32 4.01
N GLY A 39 6.60 -1.22 4.21
CA GLY A 39 6.18 -2.21 3.23
C GLY A 39 4.71 -2.03 2.86
N TRP A 40 4.27 -2.75 1.83
CA TRP A 40 2.91 -2.66 1.29
C TRP A 40 2.33 -4.06 1.03
N GLY A 41 1.00 -4.14 1.02
CA GLY A 41 0.23 -5.32 0.64
C GLY A 41 -1.09 -4.92 -0.02
N LEU A 42 -1.49 -5.64 -1.07
CA LEU A 42 -2.70 -5.35 -1.85
C LEU A 42 -3.46 -6.64 -2.11
N GLN A 43 -4.76 -6.63 -1.84
CA GLN A 43 -5.65 -7.73 -2.17
C GLN A 43 -5.88 -7.79 -3.69
N ILE A 44 -5.78 -8.97 -4.28
CA ILE A 44 -6.14 -9.21 -5.67
C ILE A 44 -7.67 -9.25 -5.75
N SER A 45 -8.27 -8.41 -6.61
CA SER A 45 -9.72 -8.20 -6.73
C SER A 45 -10.48 -9.51 -6.86
N GLY A 46 -11.55 -9.64 -6.07
CA GLY A 46 -12.40 -10.84 -6.07
C GLY A 46 -11.77 -12.09 -5.46
N THR A 47 -10.62 -11.98 -4.78
CA THR A 47 -9.93 -13.12 -4.15
C THR A 47 -9.56 -12.84 -2.69
N SER A 48 -9.15 -13.88 -1.96
CA SER A 48 -8.52 -13.78 -0.63
C SER A 48 -6.99 -13.75 -0.69
N THR A 49 -6.42 -13.50 -1.87
CA THR A 49 -4.97 -13.50 -2.10
C THR A 49 -4.43 -12.07 -2.11
N TYR A 50 -3.27 -11.88 -1.48
CA TYR A 50 -2.56 -10.62 -1.40
C TYR A 50 -1.25 -10.72 -2.16
N VAL A 51 -0.90 -9.66 -2.87
CA VAL A 51 0.46 -9.41 -3.35
C VAL A 51 1.09 -8.37 -2.43
N TYR A 52 2.30 -8.61 -1.96
CA TYR A 52 2.93 -7.78 -0.94
C TYR A 52 4.45 -7.71 -1.11
N GLY A 53 5.07 -6.68 -0.55
CA GLY A 53 6.49 -6.43 -0.73
C GLY A 53 7.00 -5.17 -0.04
N SER A 54 8.26 -4.87 -0.30
CA SER A 54 8.90 -3.60 0.05
C SER A 54 10.07 -3.35 -0.90
N THR A 55 10.63 -2.14 -0.84
CA THR A 55 11.93 -1.82 -1.42
C THR A 55 12.90 -1.48 -0.31
N ASP A 56 13.77 -2.42 0.03
CA ASP A 56 14.63 -2.31 1.22
C ASP A 56 15.89 -1.45 0.99
N GLY A 57 16.17 -1.07 -0.26
CA GLY A 57 17.44 -0.44 -0.61
C GLY A 57 18.63 -1.41 -0.47
N GLN A 58 19.81 -0.85 -0.25
CA GLN A 58 21.04 -1.58 0.11
C GLN A 58 21.82 -0.72 1.13
N GLU A 59 23.02 -1.14 1.54
CA GLU A 59 23.88 -0.36 2.44
C GLU A 59 24.34 1.00 1.85
N THR A 60 24.06 1.26 0.58
CA THR A 60 24.36 2.52 -0.08
C THR A 60 23.18 3.50 -0.01
N LEU A 61 23.49 4.79 0.16
CA LEU A 61 22.47 5.84 0.21
C LEU A 61 21.79 6.12 -1.14
N HIS A 62 22.43 5.69 -2.23
CA HIS A 62 21.98 5.85 -3.61
C HIS A 62 22.19 4.55 -4.39
N ILE A 63 21.21 4.21 -5.22
CA ILE A 63 21.22 3.10 -6.17
C ILE A 63 20.70 3.64 -7.50
N PRO A 64 21.52 3.65 -8.57
CA PRO A 64 21.10 4.13 -9.87
C PRO A 64 19.94 3.33 -10.47
N LYS A 65 19.14 3.99 -11.32
CA LYS A 65 18.09 3.34 -12.11
C LYS A 65 18.63 2.13 -12.88
N GLY A 66 17.85 1.05 -12.91
CA GLY A 66 18.20 -0.22 -13.58
C GLY A 66 19.11 -1.13 -12.76
N GLN A 67 19.58 -0.70 -11.59
CA GLN A 67 20.31 -1.56 -10.66
C GLN A 67 19.37 -2.20 -9.63
N PRO A 68 19.74 -3.36 -9.03
CA PRO A 68 18.94 -3.99 -7.98
C PRO A 68 18.79 -3.06 -6.77
N ASN A 69 17.57 -2.65 -6.47
CA ASN A 69 17.26 -1.66 -5.43
C ASN A 69 16.73 -2.24 -4.11
N GLY A 70 16.91 -3.55 -3.90
CA GLY A 70 16.35 -4.24 -2.74
C GLY A 70 14.84 -4.48 -2.83
N TYR A 71 14.23 -4.29 -4.00
CA TYR A 71 12.84 -4.66 -4.23
C TYR A 71 12.62 -6.16 -4.05
N TRP A 72 11.64 -6.53 -3.23
CA TRP A 72 11.13 -7.88 -3.11
C TRP A 72 9.61 -7.89 -3.14
N LYS A 73 9.06 -9.00 -3.61
CA LYS A 73 7.60 -9.22 -3.73
C LYS A 73 7.29 -10.69 -3.51
N ASP A 74 6.20 -10.94 -2.82
CA ASP A 74 5.65 -12.27 -2.61
C ASP A 74 4.11 -12.24 -2.76
N GLN A 75 3.46 -13.39 -2.63
CA GLN A 75 2.02 -13.53 -2.77
C GLN A 75 1.48 -14.69 -1.92
N GLY A 76 0.35 -14.48 -1.26
CA GLY A 76 -0.23 -15.49 -0.36
C GLY A 76 -1.57 -15.08 0.22
N SER A 77 -2.05 -15.81 1.23
CA SER A 77 -3.22 -15.38 2.00
C SER A 77 -2.87 -14.16 2.87
N TYR A 78 -3.90 -13.55 3.47
CA TYR A 78 -3.71 -12.53 4.50
C TYR A 78 -2.74 -13.01 5.59
N GLU A 79 -2.96 -14.21 6.14
CA GLU A 79 -2.11 -14.78 7.18
C GLU A 79 -0.66 -14.99 6.69
N SER A 80 -0.46 -15.45 5.45
CA SER A 80 0.90 -15.57 4.88
C SER A 80 1.59 -14.21 4.76
N MET A 81 0.86 -13.18 4.32
CA MET A 81 1.37 -11.80 4.25
C MET A 81 1.84 -11.31 5.63
N ILE A 82 0.97 -11.41 6.64
CA ILE A 82 1.31 -11.01 8.02
C ILE A 82 2.54 -11.77 8.52
N ASN A 83 2.59 -13.09 8.32
CA ASN A 83 3.71 -13.92 8.75
C ASN A 83 5.03 -13.55 8.06
N VAL A 84 5.02 -13.21 6.77
CA VAL A 84 6.23 -12.76 6.06
C VAL A 84 6.72 -11.43 6.64
N PHE A 85 5.85 -10.45 6.86
CA PHE A 85 6.25 -9.18 7.48
C PHE A 85 6.75 -9.36 8.92
N LYS A 86 6.09 -10.20 9.71
CA LYS A 86 6.56 -10.58 11.06
C LYS A 86 7.96 -11.21 11.01
N SER A 87 8.21 -12.11 10.06
CA SER A 87 9.53 -12.74 9.88
C SER A 87 10.65 -11.77 9.46
N LYS A 88 10.29 -10.57 9.01
CA LYS A 88 11.19 -9.50 8.57
C LYS A 88 11.29 -8.35 9.58
N ASP A 89 10.85 -8.58 10.82
CA ASP A 89 10.86 -7.63 11.96
C ASP A 89 9.98 -6.39 11.77
N TYR A 90 8.94 -6.46 10.95
CA TYR A 90 7.89 -5.44 10.99
C TYR A 90 7.08 -5.62 12.27
N ILE A 91 6.61 -4.51 12.85
CA ILE A 91 6.04 -4.47 14.20
C ILE A 91 4.60 -3.95 14.23
N SER A 92 4.17 -3.25 13.18
CA SER A 92 2.83 -2.65 13.10
C SER A 92 2.37 -2.62 11.65
N TYR A 93 1.06 -2.59 11.43
CA TYR A 93 0.48 -2.40 10.12
C TYR A 93 -0.86 -1.65 10.22
N ASN A 94 -1.25 -1.03 9.10
CA ASN A 94 -2.55 -0.39 8.92
C ASN A 94 -3.17 -0.92 7.63
N CYS A 95 -4.45 -1.25 7.65
CA CYS A 95 -5.18 -1.66 6.45
C CYS A 95 -6.38 -0.74 6.17
N GLU A 96 -6.76 -0.67 4.90
CA GLU A 96 -7.89 0.11 4.40
C GLU A 96 -8.64 -0.68 3.32
N LYS A 97 -9.98 -0.63 3.37
CA LYS A 97 -10.82 -1.07 2.25
C LYS A 97 -10.80 -0.05 1.12
N VAL A 98 -10.44 -0.51 -0.07
CA VAL A 98 -10.32 0.33 -1.28
C VAL A 98 -11.45 0.00 -2.26
N GLU A 99 -12.31 0.98 -2.49
CA GLU A 99 -13.35 0.92 -3.52
C GLU A 99 -12.76 1.15 -4.92
N ASN A 100 -13.26 0.42 -5.92
CA ASN A 100 -12.82 0.55 -7.32
C ASN A 100 -11.29 0.40 -7.44
N ASN A 101 -10.74 -0.60 -6.74
CA ASN A 101 -9.31 -0.85 -6.74
C ASN A 101 -8.78 -1.15 -8.16
N ASN A 102 -7.49 -0.91 -8.39
CA ASN A 102 -6.86 -1.15 -9.69
C ASN A 102 -5.58 -1.99 -9.57
N VAL A 103 -5.77 -3.31 -9.41
CA VAL A 103 -4.69 -4.30 -9.33
C VAL A 103 -3.72 -4.21 -10.52
N ASN A 104 -4.25 -4.03 -11.74
CA ASN A 104 -3.42 -4.00 -12.94
C ASN A 104 -2.48 -2.78 -12.97
N ALA A 105 -2.98 -1.59 -12.62
CA ALA A 105 -2.15 -0.41 -12.51
C ALA A 105 -1.10 -0.56 -11.39
N ALA A 106 -1.46 -1.18 -10.26
CA ALA A 106 -0.51 -1.49 -9.20
C ALA A 106 0.62 -2.42 -9.66
N TYR A 107 0.31 -3.49 -10.42
CA TYR A 107 1.35 -4.37 -10.99
C TYR A 107 2.28 -3.67 -11.98
N ILE A 108 1.75 -2.77 -12.81
CA ILE A 108 2.58 -1.94 -13.71
C ILE A 108 3.53 -1.09 -12.86
N LYS A 109 3.01 -0.45 -11.81
CA LYS A 109 3.83 0.39 -10.92
C LYS A 109 4.90 -0.41 -10.17
N MET A 110 4.58 -1.61 -9.70
CA MET A 110 5.56 -2.54 -9.09
C MET A 110 6.73 -2.85 -10.03
N ALA A 111 6.44 -3.10 -11.32
CA ALA A 111 7.46 -3.37 -12.32
C ALA A 111 8.36 -2.15 -12.59
N GLU A 112 7.77 -0.95 -12.61
CA GLU A 112 8.53 0.30 -12.73
C GLU A 112 9.45 0.52 -11.52
N ILE A 113 8.92 0.35 -10.30
CA ILE A 113 9.67 0.52 -9.04
C ILE A 113 10.86 -0.41 -8.95
N LYS A 114 10.70 -1.68 -9.33
CA LYS A 114 11.80 -2.64 -9.38
C LYS A 114 12.98 -2.15 -10.22
N ALA A 115 12.70 -1.31 -11.23
CA ALA A 115 13.71 -0.74 -12.12
C ALA A 115 14.13 0.70 -11.76
N ASN A 116 13.50 1.35 -10.77
CA ASN A 116 13.61 2.80 -10.56
C ASN A 116 14.83 3.25 -9.74
N GLY A 117 15.67 2.32 -9.26
CA GLY A 117 16.76 2.63 -8.34
C GLY A 117 16.26 2.87 -6.92
N TYR A 118 17.06 3.56 -6.09
CA TYR A 118 16.73 3.91 -4.71
C TYR A 118 17.56 5.12 -4.26
N ASP A 119 16.97 6.03 -3.52
CA ASP A 119 17.69 7.10 -2.80
C ASP A 119 17.15 7.17 -1.38
N VAL A 120 18.00 7.50 -0.39
CA VAL A 120 17.50 7.60 1.00
C VAL A 120 16.60 8.84 1.19
N ILE A 121 16.82 9.89 0.38
CA ILE A 121 16.04 11.14 0.36
C ILE A 121 15.27 11.20 -0.96
N GLY A 122 13.98 10.85 -0.92
CA GLY A 122 13.15 10.69 -2.12
C GLY A 122 13.51 9.44 -2.91
N ASN A 123 12.55 8.85 -3.64
CA ASN A 123 12.71 7.55 -4.33
C ASN A 123 13.13 6.41 -3.37
N ASN A 124 12.49 6.35 -2.19
CA ASN A 124 12.78 5.38 -1.14
C ASN A 124 11.62 4.38 -0.92
N CYS A 125 11.69 3.62 0.18
CA CYS A 125 10.65 2.65 0.56
C CYS A 125 9.25 3.27 0.71
N LEU A 126 9.16 4.50 1.24
CA LEU A 126 7.92 5.22 1.41
C LEU A 126 7.37 5.70 0.06
N ASP A 127 8.21 6.34 -0.77
CA ASP A 127 7.78 6.83 -2.09
C ASP A 127 7.29 5.70 -2.99
N HIS A 128 8.02 4.58 -2.99
CA HIS A 128 7.65 3.37 -3.72
C HIS A 128 6.32 2.80 -3.23
N THR A 129 6.13 2.74 -1.90
CA THR A 129 4.88 2.27 -1.30
C THR A 129 3.71 3.16 -1.69
N ILE A 130 3.83 4.48 -1.51
CA ILE A 130 2.79 5.46 -1.85
C ILE A 130 2.42 5.35 -3.34
N ALA A 131 3.42 5.26 -4.23
CA ALA A 131 3.17 5.16 -5.66
C ALA A 131 2.36 3.90 -6.04
N ILE A 132 2.65 2.76 -5.40
CA ILE A 132 1.90 1.50 -5.60
C ILE A 132 0.47 1.65 -5.08
N LEU A 133 0.30 2.19 -3.87
CA LEU A 133 -1.00 2.38 -3.24
C LEU A 133 -1.90 3.33 -4.04
N ILE A 134 -1.37 4.45 -4.50
CA ILE A 134 -2.09 5.39 -5.40
C ILE A 134 -2.49 4.68 -6.69
N SER A 135 -1.59 3.88 -7.27
CA SER A 135 -1.88 3.12 -8.50
C SER A 135 -2.98 2.06 -8.26
N TYR A 136 -3.09 1.53 -7.04
CA TYR A 136 -4.17 0.66 -6.61
C TYR A 136 -5.48 1.40 -6.29
N ASN A 137 -5.49 2.74 -6.32
CA ASN A 137 -6.59 3.64 -5.96
C ASN A 137 -6.83 3.82 -4.44
N ALA A 138 -5.87 3.44 -3.59
CA ALA A 138 -5.89 3.80 -2.18
C ALA A 138 -5.62 5.31 -1.99
N LYS A 139 -6.12 5.88 -0.90
CA LYS A 139 -6.14 7.34 -0.67
C LYS A 139 -5.81 7.68 0.78
N GLY A 140 -5.81 8.98 1.09
CA GLY A 140 -5.70 9.43 2.47
C GLY A 140 -4.28 9.40 3.00
N PHE A 141 -3.28 9.56 2.13
CA PHE A 141 -1.89 9.54 2.57
C PHE A 141 -1.50 10.85 3.25
N PRO A 142 -0.79 10.77 4.39
CA PRO A 142 -0.12 11.91 5.01
C PRO A 142 0.99 12.50 4.09
N THR A 143 1.52 13.68 4.45
CA THR A 143 2.49 14.45 3.63
C THR A 143 3.94 14.36 4.13
N GLU A 144 4.16 13.62 5.20
CA GLU A 144 5.40 13.50 5.95
C GLU A 144 6.42 12.73 5.11
N PHE A 145 7.67 13.18 5.17
CA PHE A 145 8.75 12.59 4.37
C PHE A 145 9.42 11.39 5.06
N LEU A 146 9.33 11.31 6.39
CA LEU A 146 9.94 10.23 7.15
C LEU A 146 8.96 9.07 7.28
N PRO A 147 9.36 7.83 6.93
CA PRO A 147 8.53 6.64 7.11
C PRO A 147 7.84 6.53 8.47
N LYS A 148 8.58 6.78 9.56
CA LYS A 148 8.06 6.77 10.94
C LYS A 148 6.91 7.74 11.15
N ASP A 149 7.12 9.01 10.80
CA ASP A 149 6.13 10.06 11.03
C ASP A 149 4.92 9.86 10.11
N TRP A 150 5.17 9.51 8.84
CA TRP A 150 4.13 9.18 7.87
C TRP A 150 3.23 8.04 8.34
N PHE A 151 3.81 6.97 8.88
CA PHE A 151 3.02 5.84 9.37
C PHE A 151 2.26 6.18 10.66
N SER A 152 2.84 7.00 11.54
CA SER A 152 2.19 7.47 12.77
C SER A 152 0.97 8.33 12.48
N ASP A 153 1.03 9.14 11.43
CA ASP A 153 -0.04 10.06 11.04
C ASP A 153 -1.08 9.40 10.11
N LEU A 154 -0.82 8.15 9.69
CA LEU A 154 -1.74 7.41 8.87
C LEU A 154 -3.02 7.08 9.66
N GLY A 155 -4.14 7.66 9.23
CA GLY A 155 -5.44 7.46 9.89
C GLY A 155 -5.70 8.37 11.09
N THR A 156 -4.80 9.32 11.41
CA THR A 156 -5.10 10.42 12.34
C THR A 156 -5.66 11.62 11.55
N ASP A 157 -6.63 12.34 12.15
CA ASP A 157 -7.47 13.37 11.52
C ASP A 157 -6.74 14.29 10.50
N GLY A 158 -7.25 14.39 9.25
CA GLY A 158 -6.93 15.54 8.38
C GLY A 158 -6.59 15.29 6.91
N ASN A 159 -6.72 14.09 6.36
CA ASN A 159 -6.54 13.84 4.94
C ASN A 159 -7.83 14.17 4.16
N ASN A 160 -8.02 15.44 3.80
CA ASN A 160 -9.16 15.97 3.01
C ASN A 160 -9.42 15.30 1.63
N ASN A 161 -8.69 14.23 1.30
CA ASN A 161 -8.79 13.43 0.08
C ASN A 161 -9.39 12.03 0.31
N GLY A 162 -9.87 11.73 1.52
CA GLY A 162 -10.55 10.49 1.91
C GLY A 162 -9.61 9.33 2.24
N GLY A 163 -10.00 8.50 3.20
CA GLY A 163 -9.40 7.20 3.51
C GLY A 163 -9.61 6.79 4.98
N SER A 164 -9.74 5.49 5.26
CA SER A 164 -10.11 4.97 6.60
C SER A 164 -9.13 3.90 7.11
N TRP A 165 -7.85 4.28 7.18
CA TRP A 165 -6.77 3.42 7.66
C TRP A 165 -6.99 3.00 9.12
N SER A 166 -7.05 1.69 9.34
CA SER A 166 -7.29 1.10 10.66
C SER A 166 -6.03 0.43 11.18
N PRO A 167 -5.50 0.86 12.34
CA PRO A 167 -4.28 0.28 12.90
C PRO A 167 -4.53 -1.10 13.48
N GLU A 168 -3.61 -2.00 13.18
CA GLU A 168 -3.57 -3.35 13.73
C GLU A 168 -2.16 -3.69 14.24
N SER A 169 -2.12 -4.45 15.34
CA SER A 169 -0.87 -4.95 15.90
C SER A 169 -0.45 -6.22 15.18
N ILE A 170 0.84 -6.36 14.83
CA ILE A 170 1.34 -7.57 14.15
C ILE A 170 1.47 -8.79 15.09
N GLY A 171 1.08 -8.65 16.37
CA GLY A 171 1.10 -9.70 17.37
C GLY A 171 2.50 -10.30 17.54
N LEU A 172 3.31 -9.74 18.45
CA LEU A 172 4.60 -10.34 18.81
C LEU A 172 4.40 -11.70 19.48
#